data_AF-A0A9X2D3I8-F1
#
_entry.id   AF-A0A9X2D3I8-F1
#
_cell.length_a   1.000
_cell.length_b   1.000
_cell.length_c   1.000
_cell.angle_alpha   90.00
_cell.angle_beta   90.00
_cell.angle_gamma   90.00
#
_symmetry.space_group_name_H-M   'P 1'
#
loop_
_entity.id
_entity.type
_entity.pdbx_description
1 polymer ?
#
loop_
_entity_poly.entity_id
_entity_poly.type
_entity_poly.pdbx_seq_one_letter_code
_entity_poly.pdbx_strand_id
1 'polypeptide(L)'
;MTPTSHLIQPDALVLWRTLSDFARELGEAGLPVPCRRDPDPFVSEEDEERDAAAGYCLAACPLVQLCGAYADAQGETWGVYGGRDRTTQAQGRSSSRREQVAA
;
A
#
# COMPACT_ATOMS: atom_id res chain seq x y z
N MET A 1 3.93 29.05 8.19
CA MET A 1 3.27 27.95 7.46
C MET A 1 3.57 26.69 8.24
N THR A 2 2.65 26.23 9.09
CA THR A 2 2.82 24.98 9.83
C THR A 2 2.58 23.82 8.85
N PRO A 3 3.56 22.95 8.58
CA PRO A 3 3.27 21.70 7.91
C PRO A 3 2.46 20.84 8.89
N THR A 4 1.19 20.58 8.56
CA THR A 4 0.33 19.70 9.37
C THR A 4 0.89 18.30 9.29
N SER A 5 1.45 17.88 10.42
CA SER A 5 1.99 16.59 10.74
C SER A 5 1.15 15.40 10.24
N HIS A 6 1.90 14.38 9.81
CA HIS A 6 1.59 12.95 9.75
C HIS A 6 0.65 12.43 10.85
N LEU A 7 -0.65 12.67 10.74
CA LEU A 7 -1.65 12.05 11.58
C LEU A 7 -2.70 11.45 10.66
N ILE A 8 -2.93 10.15 10.84
CA ILE A 8 -3.98 9.40 10.16
C ILE A 8 -5.28 10.21 10.21
N GLN A 9 -5.96 10.35 9.07
CA GLN A 9 -7.23 11.08 8.99
C GLN A 9 -8.24 10.50 10.00
N PRO A 10 -9.10 11.31 10.63
CA PRO A 10 -10.00 10.83 11.69
C PRO A 10 -10.86 9.63 11.24
N ASP A 11 -11.39 9.69 10.02
CA ASP A 11 -12.20 8.63 9.43
C ASP A 11 -11.35 7.38 9.10
N ALA A 12 -10.06 7.56 8.80
CA ALA A 12 -9.13 6.48 8.54
C ALA A 12 -8.64 5.78 9.83
N LEU A 13 -8.73 6.43 10.99
CA LEU A 13 -8.21 5.86 12.25
C LEU A 13 -8.93 4.58 12.67
N VAL A 14 -10.26 4.55 12.54
CA VAL A 14 -11.05 3.35 12.87
C VAL A 14 -10.70 2.22 11.92
N LEU A 15 -10.65 2.52 10.62
CA LEU A 15 -10.28 1.55 9.58
C LEU A 15 -8.87 1.01 9.82
N TRP A 16 -7.91 1.87 10.16
CA TRP A 16 -6.53 1.48 10.43
C TRP A 16 -6.40 0.54 11.63
N ARG A 17 -7.11 0.83 12.74
CA ARG A 17 -7.11 -0.06 13.92
C ARG A 17 -7.68 -1.42 13.59
N THR A 18 -8.88 -1.45 13.00
CA THR A 18 -9.55 -2.70 12.61
C THR A 18 -8.71 -3.50 11.61
N LEU A 19 -8.12 -2.83 10.62
CA LEU A 19 -7.22 -3.46 9.66
C LEU A 19 -5.99 -4.06 10.33
N SER A 20 -5.36 -3.32 11.25
CA SER A 20 -4.15 -3.75 11.96
C SER A 20 -4.43 -4.97 12.85
N ASP A 21 -5.57 -4.96 13.55
CA ASP A 21 -5.99 -6.08 14.40
C ASP A 21 -6.22 -7.35 13.57
N PHE A 22 -7.02 -7.26 12.50
CA PHE A 22 -7.26 -8.42 11.63
C PHE A 22 -5.98 -8.90 10.92
N ALA A 23 -5.12 -7.99 10.45
CA ALA A 23 -3.86 -8.36 9.79
C ALA A 23 -2.92 -9.12 10.74
N ARG A 24 -2.93 -8.75 12.03
CA ARG A 24 -2.22 -9.47 13.09
C ARG A 24 -2.82 -10.86 13.29
N GLU A 25 -4.12 -10.94 13.56
CA GLU A 25 -4.83 -12.20 13.85
C GLU A 25 -4.73 -13.22 12.71
N LEU A 26 -4.90 -12.78 11.46
CA LEU A 26 -4.76 -13.64 10.30
C LEU A 26 -3.33 -14.16 10.13
N GLY A 27 -2.33 -13.30 10.37
CA GLY A 27 -0.93 -13.72 10.33
C GLY A 27 -0.59 -14.74 11.42
N GLU A 28 -1.14 -14.56 12.63
CA GLU A 28 -1.02 -15.54 13.74
C GLU A 28 -1.73 -16.86 13.41
N ALA A 29 -2.87 -16.80 12.73
CA ALA A 29 -3.62 -17.97 12.25
C ALA A 29 -3.02 -18.64 11.01
N GLY A 30 -1.90 -18.13 10.47
CA GLY A 30 -1.25 -18.65 9.26
C GLY A 30 -2.01 -18.36 7.96
N LEU A 31 -3.02 -17.50 8.01
CA LEU A 31 -3.76 -17.06 6.83
C LEU A 31 -2.94 -16.02 6.03
N PRO A 32 -3.09 -15.99 4.70
CA PRO A 32 -2.27 -15.15 3.84
C PRO A 32 -2.54 -13.66 4.07
N VAL A 33 -1.52 -12.95 4.56
CA VAL A 33 -1.43 -11.48 4.53
C VAL A 33 -0.11 -11.10 3.84
N PRO A 34 -0.07 -11.11 2.49
CA PRO A 34 1.14 -10.97 1.69
C PRO A 34 2.10 -9.85 2.13
N CYS A 35 1.60 -8.65 2.32
CA CYS A 35 2.40 -7.47 2.69
C CYS A 35 3.01 -7.55 4.10
N ARG A 36 2.56 -8.45 4.98
CA ARG A 36 3.22 -8.71 6.27
C ARG A 36 4.30 -9.78 6.18
N ARG A 37 4.22 -10.67 5.18
CA ARG A 37 5.23 -11.70 4.94
C ARG A 37 6.40 -11.12 4.14
N ASP A 38 6.10 -10.32 3.12
CA ASP A 38 7.07 -9.70 2.23
C ASP A 38 6.58 -8.29 1.87
N PRO A 39 7.03 -7.25 2.60
CA PRO A 39 6.54 -5.90 2.42
C PRO A 39 7.15 -5.17 1.21
N ASP A 40 8.38 -5.51 0.82
CA ASP A 40 9.17 -4.72 -0.13
C ASP A 40 8.47 -4.51 -1.49
N PRO A 41 7.87 -5.54 -2.12
CA PRO A 41 7.17 -5.37 -3.40
C PRO A 41 5.96 -4.42 -3.34
N PHE A 42 5.35 -4.25 -2.17
CA PHE A 42 4.17 -3.39 -1.99
C PHE A 42 4.51 -1.90 -1.94
N VAL A 43 5.78 -1.59 -1.69
CA VAL A 43 6.32 -0.23 -1.56
C VAL A 43 7.52 -0.03 -2.50
N SER A 44 7.67 -0.86 -3.52
CA SER A 44 8.78 -0.75 -4.47
C SER A 44 8.72 0.55 -5.26
N GLU A 45 9.88 1.06 -5.65
CA GLU A 45 10.00 2.16 -6.61
C GLU A 45 9.68 1.72 -8.05
N GLU A 46 9.76 0.42 -8.33
CA GLU A 46 9.48 -0.19 -9.65
C GLU A 46 7.98 -0.47 -9.83
N ASP A 47 7.42 -0.01 -10.94
CA ASP A 47 5.99 -0.13 -11.25
C ASP A 47 5.59 -1.62 -11.43
N GLU A 48 6.44 -2.41 -12.09
CA GLU A 48 6.18 -3.84 -12.33
C GLU A 48 6.12 -4.65 -11.04
N GLU A 49 6.96 -4.32 -10.05
CA GLU A 49 6.97 -5.02 -8.75
C GLU A 49 5.69 -4.72 -7.96
N ARG A 50 5.23 -3.47 -7.98
CA ARG A 50 3.97 -3.07 -7.34
C ARG A 50 2.76 -3.68 -8.02
N ASP A 51 2.73 -3.74 -9.35
CA ASP A 51 1.64 -4.38 -10.10
C ASP A 51 1.56 -5.89 -9.80
N ALA A 52 2.71 -6.58 -9.76
CA ALA A 52 2.77 -7.98 -9.37
C ALA A 52 2.29 -8.19 -7.92
N ALA A 53 2.72 -7.34 -6.99
CA ALA A 53 2.28 -7.37 -5.60
C ALA A 53 0.78 -7.12 -5.46
N ALA A 54 0.22 -6.20 -6.23
CA ALA A 54 -1.21 -5.90 -6.28
C ALA A 54 -2.02 -7.12 -6.74
N GLY A 55 -1.59 -7.80 -7.81
CA GLY A 55 -2.20 -9.04 -8.28
C GLY A 55 -2.18 -10.15 -7.25
N TYR A 56 -1.04 -10.37 -6.58
CA TYR A 56 -0.93 -11.36 -5.51
C TYR A 56 -1.81 -11.03 -4.30
N CYS A 57 -1.87 -9.76 -3.92
CA CYS A 57 -2.74 -9.27 -2.86
C CYS A 57 -4.21 -9.57 -3.15
N LEU A 58 -4.66 -9.25 -4.38
CA LEU A 58 -6.03 -9.47 -4.81
C LEU A 58 -6.42 -10.95 -4.82
N ALA A 59 -5.47 -11.83 -5.16
CA ALA A 59 -5.71 -13.27 -5.25
C ALA A 59 -5.75 -13.97 -3.88
N ALA A 60 -4.97 -13.50 -2.90
CA ALA A 60 -4.72 -14.24 -1.66
C ALA A 60 -5.23 -13.55 -0.38
N CYS A 61 -5.24 -12.23 -0.30
CA CYS A 61 -5.48 -11.52 0.95
C CYS A 61 -6.98 -11.40 1.26
N PRO A 62 -7.47 -11.84 2.43
CA PRO A 62 -8.88 -11.67 2.80
C PRO A 62 -9.22 -10.22 3.23
N LEU A 63 -8.21 -9.36 3.44
CA LEU A 63 -8.40 -7.97 3.90
C LEU A 63 -8.45 -6.94 2.78
N VAL A 64 -8.52 -7.37 1.51
CA VAL A 64 -8.47 -6.49 0.34
C VAL A 64 -9.43 -5.31 0.44
N GLN A 65 -10.69 -5.57 0.82
CA GLN A 65 -11.71 -4.52 0.90
C GLN A 65 -11.48 -3.54 2.05
N LEU A 66 -11.14 -4.04 3.24
CA LEU A 66 -10.88 -3.19 4.41
C LEU A 66 -9.61 -2.35 4.23
N CYS A 67 -8.56 -2.93 3.64
CA CYS A 67 -7.32 -2.24 3.29
C CYS A 67 -7.57 -1.16 2.23
N GLY A 68 -8.39 -1.45 1.23
CA GLY A 68 -8.80 -0.48 0.22
C GLY A 68 -9.56 0.70 0.83
N ALA A 69 -10.54 0.43 1.70
CA ALA A 69 -11.29 1.47 2.40
C ALA A 69 -10.41 2.36 3.28
N TYR A 70 -9.45 1.78 4.01
CA TYR A 70 -8.46 2.54 4.76
C TYR A 70 -7.66 3.47 3.85
N ALA A 71 -7.10 2.94 2.76
CA ALA A 71 -6.26 3.71 1.86
C ALA A 71 -7.03 4.84 1.16
N ASP A 72 -8.30 4.62 0.83
CA ASP A 72 -9.17 5.65 0.26
C ASP A 72 -9.51 6.74 1.30
N ALA A 73 -9.85 6.36 2.54
CA ALA A 73 -10.13 7.30 3.63
C ALA A 73 -8.88 8.11 4.05
N GLN A 74 -7.72 7.50 3.98
CA GLN A 74 -6.44 8.12 4.31
C GLN A 74 -5.90 8.99 3.17
N GLY A 75 -6.31 8.72 1.93
CA GLY A 75 -5.76 9.36 0.74
C GLY A 75 -4.33 8.89 0.45
N GLU A 76 -4.06 7.59 0.61
CA GLU A 76 -2.76 7.01 0.26
C GLU A 76 -2.49 7.18 -1.24
N THR A 77 -1.31 7.73 -1.56
CA THR A 77 -0.91 8.09 -2.94
C THR A 77 0.31 7.33 -3.43
N TRP A 78 0.86 6.43 -2.62
CA TRP A 78 2.06 5.67 -2.94
C TRP A 78 1.94 4.25 -2.40
N GLY A 79 2.41 3.26 -3.18
CA GLY A 79 2.39 1.85 -2.80
C GLY A 79 1.06 1.13 -3.08
N VAL A 80 1.04 -0.16 -2.75
CA VAL A 80 -0.05 -1.08 -3.03
C VAL A 80 -0.93 -1.27 -1.80
N TYR A 81 -2.22 -0.95 -1.95
CA TYR A 81 -3.22 -1.14 -0.90
C TYR A 81 -4.47 -1.78 -1.50
N GLY A 82 -5.10 -2.71 -0.78
CA GLY A 82 -6.34 -3.37 -1.25
C GLY A 82 -6.27 -3.91 -2.68
N GLY A 83 -5.13 -4.49 -3.09
CA GLY A 83 -4.93 -5.04 -4.43
C GLY A 83 -4.83 -4.02 -5.56
N ARG A 84 -4.50 -2.76 -5.27
CA ARG A 84 -4.33 -1.69 -6.27
C ARG A 84 -3.06 -0.89 -5.96
N ASP A 85 -2.22 -0.67 -6.98
CA ASP A 85 -1.17 0.35 -6.92
C ASP A 85 -1.81 1.75 -6.93
N ARG A 86 -1.55 2.55 -5.89
CA ARG A 86 -2.04 3.92 -5.74
C ARG A 86 -0.99 4.97 -6.13
N THR A 87 0.21 4.54 -6.54
CA THR A 87 1.31 5.42 -6.89
C THR A 87 0.93 6.39 -8.01
N THR A 88 1.01 7.69 -7.71
CA THR A 88 0.69 8.72 -8.70
C THR A 88 1.87 8.97 -9.65
N GLN A 89 1.61 9.29 -10.92
CA GLN A 89 2.67 9.57 -11.93
C GLN A 89 3.63 10.70 -11.54
N ALA A 90 3.21 11.62 -10.66
CA ALA A 90 4.09 12.67 -10.16
C ALA A 90 5.25 12.10 -9.32
N GLN A 91 5.04 10.96 -8.67
CA GLN A 91 6.04 10.25 -7.87
C GLN A 91 6.87 9.28 -8.74
N GLY A 92 6.28 8.63 -9.76
CA GLY A 92 7.00 7.76 -10.72
C GLY A 92 7.91 8.49 -11.73
N ARG A 93 7.68 9.79 -12.02
CA ARG A 93 8.62 10.60 -12.83
C ARG A 93 9.95 10.91 -12.13
N SER A 94 10.02 10.72 -10.81
CA SER A 94 11.23 10.97 -10.01
C SER A 94 12.29 9.88 -10.18
N SER A 95 11.86 8.64 -10.43
CA SER A 95 12.71 7.45 -10.57
C SER A 95 13.15 7.24 -12.03
N SER A 96 12.24 7.33 -13.00
CA SER A 96 12.55 7.10 -14.43
C SER A 96 13.46 8.15 -15.09
N ARG A 97 13.59 9.36 -14.51
CA ARG A 97 14.52 10.40 -15.03
C ARG A 97 15.99 10.07 -14.79
N ARG A 98 16.34 9.13 -13.91
CA ARG A 98 17.75 8.73 -13.71
C ARG A 98 18.26 7.77 -14.79
N GLU A 99 17.38 7.03 -15.45
CA GLU A 99 17.78 6.03 -16.46
C GLU A 99 17.88 6.61 -17.88
N GLN A 100 17.24 7.75 -18.17
CA GLN A 100 17.20 8.34 -19.53
C GLN A 100 18.32 9.36 -19.83
N VAL A 101 19.38 9.47 -19.02
CA VAL A 101 20.54 10.37 -19.27
C VAL A 101 21.82 9.57 -19.59
N ALA A 102 21.66 8.38 -20.18
CA ALA A 102 22.77 7.60 -20.74
C ALA A 102 22.42 7.13 -22.16
N ALA A 103 22.48 8.07 -23.11
CA ALA A 103 22.54 7.78 -24.55
C ALA A 103 23.45 8.79 -25.24
#